data_AF-A0A7G2D3V3-F1
#
_entry.id   AF-A0A7G2D3V3-F1
#
_cell.length_a   1.000
_cell.length_b   1.000
_cell.length_c   1.000
_cell.angle_alpha   90.00
_cell.angle_beta   90.00
_cell.angle_gamma   90.00
#
_symmetry.space_group_name_H-M   'P 1'
#
loop_
_entity.id
_entity.type
_entity.pdbx_description
1 polymer ?
#
loop_
_entity_poly.entity_id
_entity_poly.type
_entity_poly.pdbx_seq_one_letter_code
_entity_poly.pdbx_strand_id
1 'polypeptide(L)' 'MSTPDNTADETFEENRHDQLTSAPDATEADAAPRVDVSEHDGNTRIDIRDDAEVRPGPGPGMPEADGED' A
#
# COMPACT_ATOMS: atom_id res chain seq x y z
N MET A 1 -16.80 10.95 -12.39
CA MET A 1 -15.83 11.12 -11.29
C MET A 1 -14.75 12.06 -11.79
N SER A 2 -14.53 13.18 -11.10
CA SER A 2 -13.38 14.03 -11.38
C SER A 2 -12.16 13.30 -10.82
N THR A 3 -11.25 12.88 -11.69
CA THR A 3 -9.89 12.52 -11.27
C THR A 3 -9.29 13.73 -10.56
N PRO A 4 -8.71 13.59 -9.36
CA PRO A 4 -8.09 14.72 -8.69
C PRO A 4 -7.03 15.35 -9.59
N ASP A 5 -6.93 16.68 -9.52
CA ASP A 5 -5.95 17.47 -10.26
C ASP A 5 -4.53 17.00 -9.90
N ASN A 6 -3.77 16.56 -10.91
CA ASN A 6 -2.49 15.84 -10.77
C ASN A 6 -1.42 16.64 -9.99
N THR A 7 -1.55 17.98 -9.93
CA THR A 7 -0.67 18.87 -9.17
C THR A 7 -0.77 18.68 -7.65
N ALA A 8 -1.94 18.29 -7.14
CA ALA A 8 -2.10 17.94 -5.71
C ALA A 8 -1.48 16.56 -5.39
N ASP A 9 -1.40 15.69 -6.41
CA ASP A 9 -0.89 14.32 -6.31
C ASP A 9 0.64 14.33 -6.09
N GLU A 10 1.39 15.16 -6.82
CA GLU A 10 2.85 15.31 -6.62
C GLU A 10 3.17 15.71 -5.17
N THR A 11 2.48 16.74 -4.64
CA THR A 11 2.70 17.16 -3.24
C THR A 11 2.26 16.10 -2.23
N PHE A 12 1.27 15.28 -2.56
CA PHE A 12 0.82 14.20 -1.69
C PHE A 12 1.82 13.04 -1.67
N GLU A 13 2.36 12.68 -2.84
CA GLU A 13 3.39 11.65 -2.97
C GLU A 13 4.67 12.06 -2.24
N GLU A 14 5.10 13.32 -2.38
CA GLU A 14 6.24 13.89 -1.64
C GLU A 14 6.00 13.85 -0.12
N ASN A 15 4.85 14.34 0.35
CA ASN A 15 4.51 14.31 1.77
C ASN A 15 4.41 12.88 2.33
N ARG A 16 3.91 11.92 1.54
CA ARG A 16 3.85 10.51 1.92
C ARG A 16 5.25 9.91 2.01
N HIS A 17 6.11 10.18 1.03
CA HIS A 17 7.49 9.72 1.01
C HIS A 17 8.24 10.19 2.26
N ASP A 18 8.20 11.49 2.54
CA ASP A 18 8.84 12.09 3.71
C ASP A 18 8.32 11.48 5.02
N GLN A 19 7.00 11.28 5.13
CA GLN A 19 6.41 10.65 6.31
C GLN A 19 6.92 9.21 6.52
N LEU A 20 7.03 8.43 5.44
CA LEU A 20 7.43 7.02 5.51
C LEU A 20 8.95 6.85 5.71
N THR A 21 9.76 7.82 5.32
CA THR A 21 11.23 7.81 5.49
C THR A 21 11.71 8.55 6.74
N SER A 22 10.82 9.27 7.44
CA SER A 22 11.17 10.04 8.64
C SER A 22 11.48 9.21 9.90
N ALA A 23 11.07 7.94 9.93
CA ALA A 23 11.25 7.08 11.10
C ALA A 23 12.71 6.60 11.24
N PRO A 24 13.21 6.39 12.47
CA PRO A 24 14.50 5.73 12.67
C PRO A 24 14.46 4.33 12.04
N ASP A 25 15.53 3.96 11.34
CA ASP A 25 15.67 2.72 10.56
C ASP A 25 14.76 2.61 9.32
N ALA A 26 14.00 3.66 8.96
CA ALA A 26 13.28 3.68 7.69
C ALA A 26 14.22 3.72 6.49
N THR A 27 13.80 3.07 5.41
CA THR A 27 14.56 2.97 4.17
C THR A 27 13.76 3.53 2.99
N GLU A 28 14.42 3.78 1.86
CA GLU A 28 13.74 4.21 0.62
C GLU A 28 12.67 3.21 0.16
N ALA A 29 12.87 1.92 0.44
CA ALA A 29 11.91 0.87 0.15
C ALA A 29 10.59 1.05 0.94
N ASP A 30 10.60 1.80 2.04
CA ASP A 30 9.40 2.10 2.81
C ASP A 30 8.46 3.08 2.13
N ALA A 31 9.00 3.98 1.32
CA ALA A 31 8.20 4.88 0.51
C ALA A 31 7.65 4.21 -0.77
N ALA A 32 8.23 3.08 -1.20
CA ALA A 32 7.80 2.41 -2.43
C ALA A 32 6.31 1.98 -2.37
N PRO A 33 5.56 2.08 -3.48
CA PRO A 33 4.19 1.57 -3.55
C PRO A 33 4.18 0.04 -3.38
N ARG A 34 3.36 -0.47 -2.45
CA ARG A 34 3.24 -1.91 -2.14
C ARG A 34 1.94 -2.55 -2.66
N VAL A 35 1.01 -1.74 -3.12
CA VAL A 35 -0.29 -2.17 -3.66
C VAL A 35 -0.41 -1.77 -5.12
N ASP A 36 -1.04 -2.62 -5.91
CA ASP A 36 -1.54 -2.29 -7.24
C ASP A 36 -3.05 -2.06 -7.16
N VAL A 37 -3.51 -1.00 -7.80
CA VAL A 37 -4.94 -0.66 -7.86
C VAL A 37 -5.36 -0.76 -9.31
N SER A 38 -6.23 -1.73 -9.60
CA SER A 38 -6.74 -1.99 -10.94
C SER A 38 -8.26 -1.93 -10.96
N GLU A 39 -8.84 -1.66 -12.12
CA GLU A 39 -10.30 -1.68 -12.31
C GLU A 39 -10.70 -2.93 -13.09
N HIS A 40 -11.64 -3.71 -12.54
CA HIS A 40 -12.15 -4.92 -13.18
C HIS A 40 -13.67 -5.06 -12.96
N ASP A 41 -14.43 -5.23 -14.04
CA ASP A 41 -15.90 -5.39 -14.00
C ASP A 41 -16.63 -4.30 -13.20
N GLY A 42 -16.14 -3.05 -13.27
CA GLY A 42 -16.68 -1.93 -12.50
C GLY A 42 -16.34 -1.94 -11.01
N ASN A 43 -15.46 -2.84 -10.57
CA ASN A 43 -14.95 -2.89 -9.21
C ASN A 43 -13.49 -2.43 -9.18
N THR A 44 -13.15 -1.61 -8.18
CA THR A 44 -11.76 -1.30 -7.86
C THR A 44 -11.17 -2.49 -7.10
N ARG A 45 -10.19 -3.14 -7.72
CA ARG A 45 -9.43 -4.25 -7.16
C ARG A 45 -8.11 -3.71 -6.61
N ILE A 46 -7.78 -4.12 -5.40
CA ILE A 46 -6.53 -3.78 -4.74
C ILE A 46 -5.78 -5.08 -4.51
N ASP A 47 -4.64 -5.25 -5.16
CA ASP A 47 -3.76 -6.41 -5.00
C ASP A 47 -2.45 -5.98 -4.32
N ILE A 48 -1.85 -6.90 -3.55
CA ILE A 48 -0.52 -6.68 -2.96
C ILE A 48 0.53 -7.02 -4.01
N ARG A 49 1.45 -6.09 -4.28
CA ARG A 49 2.49 -6.30 -5.28
C ARG A 49 3.41 -7.46 -4.91
N ASP A 50 3.96 -8.10 -5.94
CA ASP A 50 4.82 -9.26 -5.75
C ASP A 50 6.13 -8.95 -5.03
N ASP A 51 6.64 -7.74 -5.24
CA ASP A 51 7.86 -7.18 -4.68
C ASP A 51 7.66 -6.49 -3.32
N ALA A 52 6.47 -6.56 -2.72
CA ALA A 52 6.23 -6.03 -1.39
C ALA A 52 7.00 -6.84 -0.33
N GLU A 53 7.95 -6.18 0.36
CA GLU A 53 8.78 -6.81 1.41
C GLU A 53 7.94 -7.31 2.60
N VAL A 54 6.88 -6.59 2.95
CA VAL A 54 5.96 -6.94 4.04
C VAL A 54 4.56 -7.12 3.46
N ARG A 55 3.94 -8.27 3.75
CA ARG A 55 2.58 -8.58 3.33
C ARG A 55 1.62 -8.59 4.52
N PRO A 56 0.36 -8.15 4.34
CA PRO A 56 -0.65 -8.33 5.37
C PRO A 56 -0.75 -9.80 5.78
N GLY A 57 -0.88 -10.05 7.08
CA GLY A 57 -1.12 -11.39 7.59
C GLY A 57 -2.46 -11.95 7.11
N PRO A 58 -2.69 -13.27 7.29
CA PRO A 58 -3.95 -13.90 6.95
C PRO A 58 -5.12 -13.19 7.64
N GLY A 59 -6.20 -12.95 6.88
CA GLY A 59 -7.35 -12.20 7.36
C GLY A 59 -8.22 -12.99 8.33
N PRO A 60 -9.18 -12.33 9.01
CA PRO A 60 -10.11 -12.99 9.92
C PRO A 60 -10.86 -14.14 9.24
N GLY A 61 -10.87 -15.32 9.88
CA GLY A 61 -11.53 -16.52 9.35
C GLY A 61 -10.65 -17.40 8.44
N MET A 62 -9.38 -17.04 8.25
CA MET A 62 -8.37 -17.93 7.68
C MET A 62 -7.77 -18.77 8.82
N PRO A 63 -7.63 -20.10 8.65
CA PRO A 63 -7.08 -20.97 9.70
C PRO A 63 -5.66 -20.58 10.13
N GLU A 64 -4.90 -19.95 9.23
CA GLU A 64 -3.54 -19.44 9.48
C GLU A 64 -3.53 -18.12 10.28
N ALA A 65 -4.68 -17.46 10.46
CA ALA A 65 -4.83 -16.23 11.25
C ALA A 65 -5.09 -16.49 12.74
N ASP A 66 -5.70 -17.63 13.07
CA ASP A 66 -6.03 -18.06 14.42
C ASP A 66 -4.85 -18.81 15.07
N GLY A 67 -3.67 -18.18 15.06
CA GLY A 67 -2.36 -18.73 15.42
C GLY A 67 -2.37 -20.01 16.26
N GLU A 68 -1.69 -21.05 15.78
CA GLU A 68 -1.28 -22.16 16.63
C GLU A 68 -0.45 -21.59 17.81
N ASP A 69 -1.04 -21.57 19.01
CA ASP A 69 -0.39 -21.23 20.30
C ASP A 69 0.85 -22.11 20.58
#